data_AF-A0AAD1KN68-F1
#
_entry.id   AF-A0AAD1KN68-F1
#
_cell.length_a   1.000
_cell.length_b   1.000
_cell.length_c   1.000
_cell.angle_alpha   90.00
_cell.angle_beta   90.00
_cell.angle_gamma   90.00
#
_symmetry.space_group_name_H-M   'P 1'
#
loop_
_entity.id
_entity.type
_entity.pdbx_description
1 polymer ?
#
loop_
_entity_poly.entity_id
_entity_poly.type
_entity_poly.pdbx_seq_one_letter_code
_entity_poly.pdbx_strand_id
1 'polypeptide(L)'
;MRNTDIGLTSVAVDRAVATIPADQLDKIVGRHALVDLSSGQLLGSHSVGELRVAPGRSRVGLRLAAGRLPTVSLPAGSHVTVVETSPDKDTGTVSQLSTVDAVVVAAPKATGDHSSWLVDVEVDSGDAARLADLASLDRIAVVERGR
;
A
#
# COMPACT_ATOMS: atom_id res chain seq x y z
N MET A 1 -15.14 -6.19 9.97
CA MET A 1 -16.27 -5.94 10.86
C MET A 1 -17.56 -6.10 10.09
N ARG A 2 -18.30 -7.15 10.40
CA ARG A 2 -19.67 -7.37 9.94
C ARG A 2 -20.64 -6.79 10.98
N ASN A 3 -21.89 -6.57 10.59
CA ASN A 3 -22.94 -6.09 11.51
C ASN A 3 -23.16 -7.02 12.71
N THR A 4 -22.82 -8.31 12.58
CA THR A 4 -22.90 -9.31 13.66
C THR A 4 -21.72 -9.25 14.63
N ASP A 5 -20.64 -8.55 14.28
CA ASP A 5 -19.39 -8.54 15.06
C ASP A 5 -19.34 -7.35 16.04
N ILE A 6 -20.27 -6.39 15.92
CA ILE A 6 -20.28 -5.13 16.66
C ILE A 6 -21.66 -4.89 17.28
N GLY A 7 -21.68 -4.22 18.43
CA GLY A 7 -22.91 -3.91 19.16
C GLY A 7 -22.81 -2.55 19.83
N LEU A 8 -23.97 -1.98 20.13
CA LEU A 8 -24.06 -0.72 20.87
C LEU A 8 -24.14 -1.01 22.37
N THR A 9 -23.37 -0.28 23.15
CA THR A 9 -23.43 -0.32 24.62
C THR A 9 -23.32 1.08 25.18
N SER A 10 -23.85 1.29 26.39
CA SER A 10 -23.73 2.54 27.13
C SER A 10 -22.71 2.35 28.26
N VAL A 11 -21.71 3.22 28.31
CA VAL A 11 -20.64 3.18 29.30
C VAL A 11 -20.22 4.60 29.66
N ALA A 12 -19.96 4.84 30.94
CA ALA A 12 -19.34 6.08 31.39
C ALA A 12 -17.82 5.94 31.22
N VAL A 13 -17.23 6.75 30.33
CA VAL A 13 -15.80 6.78 30.07
C VAL A 13 -15.25 8.17 30.34
N ASP A 14 -14.01 8.23 30.83
CA ASP A 14 -13.29 9.49 30.95
C ASP A 14 -12.97 10.07 29.56
N ARG A 15 -12.81 11.39 29.45
CA ARG A 15 -12.47 12.08 28.20
C ARG A 15 -11.15 11.61 27.58
N ALA A 16 -10.23 11.05 28.37
CA ALA A 16 -8.97 10.49 27.88
C ALA A 16 -9.13 9.15 27.14
N VAL A 17 -10.28 8.48 27.27
CA VAL A 17 -10.52 7.18 26.63
C VAL A 17 -11.03 7.40 25.21
N ALA A 18 -10.22 7.02 24.22
CA ALA A 18 -10.66 7.05 22.83
C ALA A 18 -11.71 5.97 22.57
N THR A 19 -12.95 6.39 22.28
CA THR A 19 -14.05 5.51 21.90
C THR A 19 -14.66 5.93 20.58
N ILE A 20 -15.25 4.99 19.84
CA ILE A 20 -16.06 5.28 18.66
C ILE A 20 -17.51 5.51 19.12
N PRO A 21 -18.12 6.68 18.85
CA PRO A 21 -19.50 6.93 19.26
C PRO A 21 -20.50 6.16 18.39
N ALA A 22 -21.68 5.88 18.97
CA ALA A 22 -22.69 5.01 18.39
C ALA A 22 -23.24 5.50 17.03
N ASP A 23 -23.24 6.81 16.81
CA ASP A 23 -23.64 7.46 15.55
C ASP A 23 -22.67 7.17 14.38
N GLN A 24 -21.47 6.65 14.67
CA GLN A 24 -20.48 6.27 13.67
C GLN A 24 -20.49 4.77 13.37
N LEU A 25 -21.41 3.99 13.93
CA LEU A 25 -21.48 2.55 13.73
C LEU A 25 -21.49 2.16 12.24
N ASP A 26 -22.25 2.88 11.41
CA ASP A 26 -22.33 2.65 9.97
C ASP A 26 -20.98 2.84 9.24
N LYS A 27 -20.07 3.64 9.80
CA LYS A 27 -18.72 3.88 9.26
C LYS A 27 -17.71 2.80 9.65
N ILE A 28 -18.07 1.94 10.61
CA ILE A 28 -17.27 0.84 11.14
C ILE A 28 -17.60 -0.46 10.42
N VAL A 29 -18.85 -0.65 10.01
CA VAL A 29 -19.25 -1.81 9.20
C VAL A 29 -18.44 -1.81 7.90
N GLY A 30 -17.81 -2.95 7.58
CA GLY A 30 -16.91 -3.10 6.43
C GLY A 30 -15.43 -2.74 6.69
N ARG A 31 -15.12 -2.07 7.80
CA ARG A 31 -13.73 -1.83 8.24
C ARG A 31 -13.10 -3.10 8.84
N HIS A 32 -11.79 -3.07 9.06
CA HIS A 32 -11.00 -4.17 9.63
C HIS A 32 -10.48 -3.81 11.02
N ALA A 33 -10.29 -4.83 11.86
CA ALA A 33 -9.61 -4.67 13.15
C ALA A 33 -8.12 -4.45 12.86
N LEU A 34 -7.54 -3.40 13.44
CA LEU A 34 -6.09 -3.15 13.38
C LEU A 34 -5.34 -3.77 14.57
N VAL A 35 -6.08 -4.22 15.57
CA VAL A 35 -5.59 -4.89 16.78
C VAL A 35 -6.51 -6.07 17.09
N ASP A 36 -6.05 -7.00 17.92
CA ASP A 36 -6.90 -8.07 18.42
C ASP A 36 -8.02 -7.50 19.29
N LEU A 37 -9.24 -7.96 19.03
CA LEU A 37 -10.43 -7.53 19.74
C LEU A 37 -11.08 -8.72 20.44
N SER A 38 -11.31 -8.58 21.74
CA SER A 38 -12.06 -9.55 22.53
C SER A 38 -13.55 -9.21 22.56
N SER A 39 -14.39 -10.21 22.76
CA SER A 39 -15.83 -9.98 22.97
C SER A 39 -16.05 -9.04 24.17
N GLY A 40 -16.91 -8.04 24.00
CA GLY A 40 -17.20 -7.03 25.03
C GLY A 40 -16.19 -5.88 25.14
N GLN A 41 -15.12 -5.87 24.33
CA GLN A 41 -14.16 -4.77 24.30
C GLN A 41 -14.76 -3.50 23.69
N LEU A 42 -14.49 -2.34 24.30
CA LEU A 42 -14.85 -1.04 23.73
C LEU A 42 -13.95 -0.72 22.54
N LEU A 43 -14.57 -0.34 21.42
CA LEU A 43 -13.86 0.03 20.20
C LEU A 43 -13.28 1.44 20.33
N GLY A 44 -11.95 1.53 20.22
CA GLY A 44 -11.25 2.80 20.07
C GLY A 44 -11.09 3.18 18.60
N SER A 45 -10.96 4.48 18.34
CA SER A 45 -10.77 5.02 16.97
C SER A 45 -9.53 4.48 16.25
N HIS A 46 -8.53 3.99 16.99
CA HIS A 46 -7.32 3.36 16.46
C HIS A 46 -7.45 1.83 16.28
N SER A 47 -8.50 1.22 16.83
CA SER A 47 -8.69 -0.24 16.81
C SER A 47 -9.32 -0.73 15.51
N VAL A 48 -9.92 0.17 14.73
CA VAL A 48 -10.62 -0.14 13.49
C VAL A 48 -10.15 0.78 12.37
N GLY A 49 -9.88 0.21 11.20
CA GLY A 49 -9.42 0.97 10.03
C GLY A 49 -9.48 0.15 8.76
N GLU A 50 -8.75 0.57 7.73
CA GLU A 50 -8.57 -0.24 6.52
C GLU A 50 -7.43 -1.23 6.73
N LEU A 51 -7.57 -2.42 6.15
CA LEU A 51 -6.48 -3.40 6.19
C LEU A 51 -5.26 -2.78 5.50
N ARG A 52 -4.09 -2.83 6.15
CA ARG A 52 -2.90 -2.17 5.59
C ARG A 52 -2.47 -2.74 4.24
N VAL A 53 -2.75 -4.00 3.95
CA VAL A 53 -2.52 -4.67 2.65
C VAL A 53 -3.60 -5.74 2.47
N ALA A 54 -4.27 -5.79 1.31
CA ALA A 54 -5.34 -6.76 1.05
C ALA A 54 -4.83 -8.23 1.07
N PRO A 55 -5.67 -9.22 1.45
CA PRO A 55 -5.29 -10.63 1.38
C PRO A 55 -4.90 -11.03 -0.05
N GLY A 56 -3.83 -11.83 -0.21
CA GLY A 56 -3.28 -12.21 -1.51
C GLY A 56 -2.46 -11.12 -2.20
N ARG A 57 -2.41 -9.90 -1.63
CA ARG A 57 -1.54 -8.81 -2.08
C ARG A 57 -0.36 -8.65 -1.14
N SER A 58 0.66 -7.94 -1.60
CA SER A 58 1.85 -7.61 -0.84
C SER A 58 2.31 -6.22 -1.21
N ARG A 59 2.77 -5.46 -0.21
CA ARG A 59 3.26 -4.11 -0.40
C ARG A 59 4.78 -4.11 -0.48
N VAL A 60 5.31 -3.46 -1.51
CA VAL A 60 6.74 -3.31 -1.74
C VAL A 60 7.07 -1.83 -1.85
N GLY A 61 8.07 -1.39 -1.07
CA GLY A 61 8.63 -0.05 -1.16
C GLY A 61 9.71 -0.01 -2.23
N LEU A 62 9.64 0.98 -3.12
CA LEU A 62 10.55 1.16 -4.24
C LEU A 62 11.27 2.49 -4.11
N ARG A 63 12.58 2.51 -4.40
CA ARG A 63 13.36 3.74 -4.61
C ARG A 63 13.72 3.84 -6.08
N LEU A 64 13.25 4.88 -6.74
CA LEU A 64 13.38 5.06 -8.19
C LEU A 64 14.19 6.31 -8.48
N ALA A 65 15.36 6.15 -9.12
CA ALA A 65 16.13 7.29 -9.59
C ALA A 65 15.34 8.12 -10.61
N ALA A 66 15.71 9.40 -10.77
CA ALA A 66 15.16 10.25 -11.83
C ALA A 66 15.20 9.55 -13.20
N GLY A 67 14.10 9.66 -13.95
CA GLY A 67 13.92 9.00 -15.25
C GLY A 67 13.35 7.57 -15.20
N ARG A 68 13.13 6.99 -14.01
CA ARG A 68 12.50 5.66 -13.83
C ARG A 68 11.08 5.71 -13.28
N LEU A 69 10.54 6.90 -13.09
CA LEU A 69 9.16 7.15 -12.71
C LEU A 69 8.57 8.14 -13.73
N PRO A 70 7.33 7.94 -14.20
CA PRO A 70 6.65 8.91 -15.04
C PRO A 70 6.55 10.27 -14.34
N THR A 71 6.63 11.36 -15.11
CA THR A 71 6.54 12.73 -14.58
C THR A 71 5.10 13.17 -14.29
N VAL A 72 4.11 12.36 -14.68
CA VAL A 72 2.70 12.59 -14.39
C VAL A 72 2.35 12.24 -12.94
N SER A 73 1.26 12.82 -12.44
CA SER A 73 0.77 12.49 -11.11
C SER A 73 0.27 11.05 -11.07
N LEU A 74 0.82 10.25 -10.15
CA LEU A 74 0.37 8.89 -9.86
C LEU A 74 -0.36 8.87 -8.51
N PRO A 75 -1.66 9.20 -8.45
CA PRO A 75 -2.44 9.11 -7.22
C PRO A 75 -2.54 7.67 -6.71
N ALA A 76 -2.96 7.52 -5.45
CA ALA A 76 -3.31 6.22 -4.90
C ALA A 76 -4.36 5.53 -5.78
N GLY A 77 -4.15 4.25 -6.08
CA GLY A 77 -5.00 3.46 -6.97
C GLY A 77 -4.57 3.47 -8.44
N SER A 78 -3.52 4.23 -8.83
CA SER A 78 -2.99 4.18 -10.20
C SER A 78 -2.44 2.80 -10.54
N HIS A 79 -2.87 2.25 -11.68
CA HIS A 79 -2.34 1.01 -12.22
C HIS A 79 -1.04 1.27 -12.96
N VAL A 80 0.00 0.57 -12.57
CA VAL A 80 1.33 0.69 -13.15
C VAL A 80 1.90 -0.69 -13.41
N THR A 81 2.83 -0.77 -14.36
CA THR A 81 3.62 -1.97 -14.59
C THR A 81 5.04 -1.66 -14.14
N VAL A 82 5.56 -2.44 -13.20
CA VAL A 82 6.96 -2.36 -12.79
C VAL A 82 7.76 -3.27 -13.71
N VAL A 83 8.75 -2.70 -14.39
CA VAL A 83 9.59 -3.41 -15.34
C VAL A 83 10.99 -3.57 -14.77
N GLU A 84 11.54 -4.77 -14.87
CA GLU A 84 12.96 -5.02 -14.63
C GLU A 84 13.79 -4.22 -15.65
N THR A 85 14.91 -3.63 -15.22
CA THR A 85 15.86 -2.97 -16.12
C THR A 85 17.09 -3.84 -16.33
N SER A 86 17.71 -3.72 -17.51
CA SER A 86 18.96 -4.40 -17.82
C SER A 86 20.03 -4.12 -16.75
N PRO A 87 20.79 -5.13 -16.32
CA PRO A 87 21.91 -4.93 -15.39
C PRO A 87 23.04 -4.12 -16.04
N ASP A 88 23.23 -4.25 -17.35
CA ASP A 88 24.25 -3.53 -18.11
C ASP A 88 23.65 -2.37 -18.90
N LYS A 89 24.29 -1.21 -18.78
CA LYS A 89 24.00 -0.02 -19.61
C LYS A 89 24.49 -0.18 -21.05
N ASP A 90 25.32 -1.19 -21.33
CA ASP A 90 26.10 -1.32 -22.57
C ASP A 90 25.68 -2.50 -23.46
N THR A 91 24.86 -3.42 -22.94
CA THR A 91 24.31 -4.52 -23.73
C THR A 91 23.03 -4.05 -24.41
N GLY A 92 23.14 -3.58 -25.66
CA GLY A 92 22.03 -3.13 -26.51
C GLY A 92 20.97 -4.19 -26.86
N THR A 93 20.89 -5.29 -26.11
CA THR A 93 19.88 -6.33 -26.24
C THR A 93 18.93 -6.24 -25.06
N VAL A 94 17.70 -5.80 -25.32
CA VAL A 94 16.58 -5.94 -24.37
C VAL A 94 16.28 -7.44 -24.28
N SER A 95 17.01 -8.15 -23.41
CA SER A 95 16.64 -9.53 -23.03
C SER A 95 15.25 -9.50 -22.39
N GLN A 96 14.53 -10.63 -22.34
CA GLN A 96 13.17 -10.75 -21.78
C GLN A 96 13.08 -10.14 -20.36
N LEU A 97 12.81 -8.84 -20.29
CA LEU A 97 12.64 -8.11 -19.05
C LEU A 97 11.33 -8.57 -18.45
N SER A 98 11.37 -8.92 -17.18
CA SER A 98 10.15 -9.29 -16.49
C SER A 98 9.38 -8.07 -16.04
N THR A 99 8.07 -8.22 -16.08
CA THR A 99 7.13 -7.16 -15.72
C THR A 99 6.18 -7.65 -14.65
N VAL A 100 5.87 -6.79 -13.69
CA VAL A 100 4.94 -7.08 -12.60
C VAL A 100 3.86 -6.01 -12.59
N ASP A 101 2.60 -6.42 -12.59
CA ASP A 101 1.48 -5.50 -12.49
C ASP A 101 1.28 -5.06 -11.03
N ALA A 102 1.12 -3.76 -10.85
CA ALA A 102 1.17 -3.12 -9.55
C ALA A 102 0.15 -2.00 -9.43
N VAL A 103 -0.23 -1.68 -8.19
CA VAL A 103 -1.10 -0.56 -7.87
C VAL A 103 -0.39 0.37 -6.91
N VAL A 104 -0.35 1.66 -7.23
CA VAL A 104 0.27 2.67 -6.37
C VAL A 104 -0.57 2.86 -5.11
N VAL A 105 0.07 2.72 -3.95
CA VAL A 105 -0.60 2.85 -2.64
C VAL A 105 -0.82 4.31 -2.26
N ALA A 106 0.16 5.16 -2.58
CA ALA A 106 0.15 6.57 -2.25
C ALA A 106 0.98 7.34 -3.28
N ALA A 107 0.71 8.63 -3.43
CA ALA A 107 1.46 9.49 -4.34
C ALA A 107 2.98 9.39 -4.07
N PRO A 108 3.81 9.21 -5.12
CA PRO A 108 5.26 9.19 -5.01
C PRO A 108 5.81 10.39 -4.24
N LYS A 109 6.80 10.16 -3.38
CA LYS A 109 7.47 11.21 -2.60
C LYS A 109 8.91 11.33 -3.06
N ALA A 110 9.34 12.54 -3.41
CA ALA A 110 10.75 12.80 -3.68
C ALA A 110 11.58 12.62 -2.40
N THR A 111 12.79 12.08 -2.54
CA THR A 111 13.79 12.12 -1.48
C THR A 111 14.24 13.57 -1.23
N GLY A 112 14.79 13.86 -0.04
CA GLY A 112 15.15 15.24 0.33
C GLY A 112 16.18 15.91 -0.58
N ASP A 113 16.95 15.11 -1.32
CA ASP A 113 17.92 15.53 -2.34
C ASP A 113 17.33 15.57 -3.76
N HIS A 114 16.05 15.22 -3.94
CA HIS A 114 15.34 15.14 -5.22
C HIS A 114 16.00 14.24 -6.29
N SER A 115 16.92 13.37 -5.89
CA SER A 115 17.61 12.45 -6.82
C SER A 115 16.78 11.22 -7.15
N SER A 116 15.82 10.89 -6.27
CA SER A 116 14.98 9.72 -6.38
C SER A 116 13.57 9.93 -5.82
N TRP A 117 12.70 8.98 -6.12
CA TRP A 117 11.33 8.92 -5.68
C TRP A 117 11.08 7.65 -4.89
N LEU A 118 10.40 7.80 -3.76
CA LEU A 118 9.90 6.71 -2.94
C LEU A 118 8.46 6.42 -3.35
N VAL A 119 8.21 5.16 -3.71
CA VAL A 119 6.89 4.70 -4.17
C VAL A 119 6.54 3.42 -3.45
N ASP A 120 5.35 3.38 -2.86
CA ASP A 120 4.78 2.16 -2.33
C ASP A 120 3.82 1.57 -3.36
N VAL A 121 4.05 0.32 -3.72
CA VAL A 121 3.17 -0.41 -4.64
C VAL A 121 2.63 -1.68 -4.01
N GLU A 122 1.41 -2.05 -4.38
CA GLU A 122 0.81 -3.34 -4.08
C GLU A 122 0.82 -4.24 -5.30
N VAL A 123 1.38 -5.44 -5.12
CA VAL A 123 1.49 -6.51 -6.12
C VAL A 123 0.86 -7.79 -5.59
N ASP A 124 0.70 -8.80 -6.45
CA ASP A 124 0.32 -10.14 -5.98
C ASP A 124 1.42 -10.73 -5.10
N SER A 125 1.03 -11.48 -4.07
CA SER A 125 1.98 -12.00 -3.07
C SER A 125 3.06 -12.91 -3.68
N GLY A 126 2.79 -13.54 -4.82
CA GLY A 126 3.75 -14.37 -5.56
C GLY A 126 4.90 -13.57 -6.19
N ASP A 127 4.66 -12.31 -6.57
CA ASP A 127 5.66 -11.46 -7.24
C ASP A 127 6.47 -10.60 -6.25
N ALA A 128 6.00 -10.49 -5.00
CA ALA A 128 6.54 -9.58 -4.00
C ALA A 128 8.03 -9.82 -3.70
N ALA A 129 8.43 -11.06 -3.49
CA ALA A 129 9.82 -11.41 -3.16
C ALA A 129 10.77 -11.06 -4.32
N ARG A 130 10.35 -11.35 -5.55
CA ARG A 130 11.10 -11.04 -6.76
C ARG A 130 11.22 -9.53 -6.98
N LEU A 131 10.12 -8.80 -6.82
CA LEU A 131 10.13 -7.35 -6.99
C LEU A 131 11.00 -6.68 -5.93
N ALA A 132 10.96 -7.17 -4.68
CA ALA A 132 11.82 -6.67 -3.62
C ALA A 132 13.32 -6.90 -3.92
N ASP A 133 13.69 -8.05 -4.47
CA ASP A 133 15.06 -8.34 -4.91
C ASP A 133 15.52 -7.35 -5.99
N LEU A 134 14.70 -7.15 -7.04
CA LEU A 134 15.00 -6.18 -8.11
C LEU A 134 15.06 -4.73 -7.61
N ALA A 135 14.21 -4.37 -6.65
CA ALA A 135 14.23 -3.05 -6.01
C ALA A 135 15.51 -2.83 -5.21
N SER A 136 16.02 -3.86 -4.53
CA SER A 136 17.28 -3.78 -3.77
C SER A 136 18.50 -3.51 -4.66
N LEU A 137 18.43 -3.93 -5.93
CA LEU A 137 19.48 -3.75 -6.92
C LEU A 137 19.34 -2.44 -7.71
N ASP A 138 18.33 -1.62 -7.43
CA ASP A 138 17.97 -0.46 -8.27
C ASP A 138 17.81 -0.86 -9.75
N ARG A 139 17.17 -2.01 -10.03
CA ARG A 139 16.97 -2.55 -11.39
C ARG A 139 15.52 -2.55 -11.83
N ILE A 140 14.81 -1.47 -11.51
CA ILE A 140 13.38 -1.33 -11.78
C ILE A 140 13.05 0.04 -12.36
N ALA A 141 12.04 0.08 -13.21
CA ALA A 141 11.37 1.30 -13.64
C ALA A 141 9.85 1.11 -13.58
N VAL A 142 9.12 2.20 -13.40
CA VAL A 142 7.67 2.22 -13.38
C VAL A 142 7.15 2.77 -14.70
N VAL A 143 6.19 2.06 -15.28
CA VAL A 143 5.49 2.47 -16.49
C VAL A 143 4.02 2.65 -16.15
N GLU A 144 3.45 3.79 -16.53
CA GLU A 144 2.01 4.01 -16.41
C GLU A 144 1.29 3.25 -17.55
N ARG A 145 0.24 2.51 -17.20
CA ARG A 145 -0.54 1.77 -18.19
C ARG A 145 -1.75 2.62 -18.61
N GLY A 146 -1.82 2.95 -19.90
CA GLY A 146 -3.03 3.51 -20.50
C GLY A 146 -4.17 2.50 -20.44
N ARG A 147 -5.38 2.95 -20.10
CA ARG A 147 -6.60 2.16 -20.24
C ARG A 147 -7.09 2.13 -21.67
#